data_AF-F8X368-F1
#
_entry.id   AF-F8X368-F1
#
_cell.length_a   1.000
_cell.length_b   1.000
_cell.length_c   1.000
_cell.angle_alpha   90.00
_cell.angle_beta   90.00
_cell.angle_gamma   90.00
#
_symmetry.space_group_name_H-M   'P 1'
#
loop_
_entity.id
_entity.type
_entity.pdbx_description
1 polymer ?
#
loop_
_entity_poly.entity_id
_entity_poly.type
_entity_poly.pdbx_seq_one_letter_code
_entity_poly.pdbx_strand_id
1 'polypeptide(L)'
;MEVSNLFYGILAALGYVLLQSMFIVGVRIAADDSTEILPNGKQRDRMGMILYPVLKYLSRTKQEKIYYEGSQFTSLISKIRMAIPDLAIIEGDGRLKIISRGRSLGIYSNKIEDTLYHIDNRIKIEMEEGLLRFYRMDEQYRLNKYLRKPILQCPICMSSVWSIPSYWIPIIYKFGFNMEVLYLGAVNICVVACVNALIWVKFKSMQKSLM
;
A
#
# COMPACT_ATOMS: atom_id res chain seq x y z
N MET A 1 -37.58 17.01 32.33
CA MET A 1 -36.30 16.33 32.63
C MET A 1 -35.89 15.36 31.54
N GLU A 2 -36.81 14.58 30.95
CA GLU A 2 -36.49 13.64 29.87
C GLU A 2 -36.05 14.32 28.56
N VAL A 3 -36.69 15.43 28.16
CA VAL A 3 -36.33 16.16 26.93
C VAL A 3 -34.92 16.77 27.00
N SER A 4 -34.48 17.25 28.18
CA SER A 4 -33.12 17.77 28.32
C SER A 4 -32.08 16.64 28.27
N ASN A 5 -32.36 15.50 28.89
CA ASN A 5 -31.46 14.35 28.87
C ASN A 5 -31.30 13.75 27.46
N LEU A 6 -32.40 13.66 26.70
CA LEU A 6 -32.36 13.25 25.30
C LEU A 6 -31.52 14.22 24.45
N PHE A 7 -31.74 15.53 24.62
CA PHE A 7 -30.99 16.57 23.92
C PHE A 7 -29.48 16.49 24.21
N TYR A 8 -29.08 16.40 25.47
CA TYR A 8 -27.67 16.27 25.85
C TYR A 8 -27.06 14.94 25.39
N GLY A 9 -27.84 13.86 25.36
CA GLY A 9 -27.41 12.57 24.82
C GLY A 9 -27.11 12.62 23.31
N ILE A 10 -27.99 13.26 22.53
CA ILE A 10 -27.78 13.48 21.09
C ILE A 10 -26.55 14.35 20.85
N LEU A 11 -26.38 15.41 21.62
CA LEU A 11 -25.25 16.34 21.48
C LEU A 11 -23.92 15.66 21.83
N ALA A 12 -23.90 14.81 22.86
CA ALA A 12 -22.74 13.99 23.20
C ALA A 12 -22.41 12.97 22.10
N ALA A 13 -23.42 12.32 21.51
CA ALA A 13 -23.22 11.37 20.41
C ALA A 13 -22.63 12.03 19.16
N LEU A 14 -23.14 13.21 18.79
CA LEU A 14 -22.60 14.02 17.69
C LEU A 14 -21.15 14.46 17.97
N GLY A 15 -20.85 14.87 19.20
CA GLY A 15 -19.49 15.22 19.62
C GLY A 15 -18.53 14.02 19.52
N TYR A 16 -18.98 12.82 19.89
CA TYR A 16 -18.19 11.59 19.76
C TYR A 16 -17.91 11.22 18.30
N VAL A 17 -18.91 11.31 17.42
CA VAL A 17 -18.73 11.11 15.97
C VAL A 17 -17.67 12.07 15.44
N LEU A 18 -17.75 13.36 15.80
CA LEU A 18 -16.80 14.37 15.37
C LEU A 18 -15.37 14.05 15.84
N LEU A 19 -15.20 13.71 17.12
CA LEU A 19 -13.90 13.35 17.69
C LEU A 19 -13.30 12.10 17.02
N GLN A 20 -14.12 11.09 16.73
CA GLN A 20 -13.69 9.88 16.02
C GLN A 20 -13.26 10.18 14.59
N SER A 21 -14.02 11.01 13.88
CA SER A 21 -13.66 11.45 12.54
C SER A 21 -12.37 12.27 12.55
N MET A 22 -12.19 13.19 13.50
CA MET A 22 -10.94 13.95 13.66
C MET A 22 -9.75 13.03 13.98
N PHE A 23 -9.93 12.01 14.81
CA PHE A 23 -8.89 11.02 15.09
C PHE A 23 -8.50 10.21 13.84
N ILE A 24 -9.48 9.69 13.09
CA ILE A 24 -9.24 8.91 11.86
C ILE A 24 -8.56 9.76 10.79
N VAL A 25 -9.01 11.01 10.62
CA VAL A 25 -8.38 11.98 9.72
C VAL A 25 -6.97 12.32 10.20
N GLY A 26 -6.76 12.50 11.50
CA GLY A 26 -5.44 12.76 12.09
C GLY A 26 -4.45 11.61 11.90
N VAL A 27 -4.85 10.36 12.14
CA VAL A 27 -4.03 9.17 11.86
C VAL A 27 -3.65 9.10 10.38
N ARG A 28 -4.57 9.48 9.50
CA ARG A 28 -4.32 9.48 8.06
C ARG A 28 -3.36 10.58 7.62
N ILE A 29 -3.57 11.82 8.08
CA ILE A 29 -2.68 12.95 7.79
C ILE A 29 -1.27 12.66 8.34
N ALA A 30 -1.16 12.10 9.55
CA ALA A 30 0.12 11.68 10.13
C ALA A 30 0.82 10.57 9.33
N ALA A 31 0.06 9.78 8.55
CA ALA A 31 0.61 8.81 7.62
C ALA A 31 1.00 9.43 6.25
N ASP A 32 0.53 10.63 5.94
CA ASP A 32 0.72 11.34 4.66
C ASP A 32 1.88 12.38 4.69
N ASP A 33 2.57 12.59 5.83
CA ASP A 33 3.54 13.68 5.94
C ASP A 33 4.97 13.35 5.46
N SER A 34 5.39 14.14 4.47
CA SER A 34 6.73 14.47 3.94
C SER A 34 7.80 13.35 3.86
N THR A 35 8.18 13.07 2.62
CA THR A 35 9.39 12.35 2.24
C THR A 35 10.62 13.21 2.55
N GLU A 36 11.42 12.80 3.55
CA GLU A 36 12.77 13.32 3.75
C GLU A 36 13.72 12.59 2.79
N ILE A 37 14.45 13.33 1.97
CA ILE A 37 15.49 12.74 1.11
C ILE A 37 16.73 12.49 1.98
N LEU A 38 17.05 11.23 2.22
CA LEU A 38 18.27 10.84 2.93
C LEU A 38 19.52 11.15 2.07
N PRO A 39 20.71 11.30 2.69
CA PRO A 39 21.97 11.57 1.97
C PRO A 39 22.39 10.51 0.94
N ASN A 40 21.75 9.34 0.94
CA ASN A 40 21.94 8.27 -0.04
C ASN A 40 20.95 8.32 -1.22
N GLY A 41 20.22 9.43 -1.35
CA GLY A 41 19.19 9.65 -2.38
C GLY A 41 17.89 8.88 -2.14
N LYS A 42 17.79 8.09 -1.06
CA LYS A 42 16.56 7.34 -0.75
C LYS A 42 15.59 8.25 -0.01
N GLN A 43 14.35 8.28 -0.47
CA GLN A 43 13.26 8.94 0.23
C GLN A 43 12.90 8.13 1.48
N ARG A 44 12.75 8.82 2.62
CA ARG A 44 12.30 8.28 3.89
C ARG A 44 11.04 9.03 4.29
N ASP A 45 9.92 8.33 4.31
CA ASP A 45 8.66 8.90 4.80
C ASP A 45 8.80 9.21 6.30
N ARG A 46 8.70 10.49 6.69
CA ARG A 46 8.65 10.91 8.10
C ARG A 46 7.21 10.76 8.62
N MET A 47 6.83 9.53 8.99
CA MET A 47 5.55 9.30 9.68
C MET A 47 5.45 10.09 11.00
N GLY A 48 4.38 10.85 11.18
CA GLY A 48 4.05 11.58 12.40
C GLY A 48 3.88 10.67 13.62
N MET A 49 4.17 11.21 14.81
CA MET A 49 4.36 10.46 16.07
C MET A 49 3.10 9.85 16.72
N ILE A 50 1.95 9.78 16.05
CA ILE A 50 0.78 9.11 16.64
C ILE A 50 0.82 7.65 16.21
N LEU A 51 1.06 6.73 17.15
CA LEU A 51 1.17 5.27 16.91
C LEU A 51 2.40 4.83 16.09
N TYR A 52 3.52 5.54 16.20
CA TYR A 52 4.79 5.25 15.50
C TYR A 52 5.21 3.76 15.44
N PRO A 53 5.22 2.97 16.54
CA PRO A 53 5.61 1.57 16.46
C PRO A 53 4.62 0.69 15.67
N VAL A 54 3.32 0.96 15.78
CA VAL A 54 2.27 0.24 15.06
C VAL A 54 2.30 0.61 13.58
N LEU A 55 2.40 1.90 13.27
CA LEU A 55 2.55 2.41 11.90
C LEU A 55 3.79 1.85 11.22
N LYS A 56 4.95 1.95 11.88
CA LYS A 56 6.24 1.45 11.38
C LYS A 56 6.25 -0.07 11.20
N TYR A 57 5.55 -0.82 12.04
CA TYR A 57 5.43 -2.26 11.88
C TYR A 57 4.51 -2.62 10.70
N LEU A 58 3.37 -1.94 10.59
CA LEU A 58 2.37 -2.15 9.55
C LEU A 58 2.82 -1.68 8.14
N SER A 59 3.74 -0.73 8.07
CA SER A 59 4.28 -0.18 6.81
C SER A 59 5.53 -0.90 6.29
N ARG A 60 6.09 -1.89 7.01
CA ARG A 60 7.30 -2.58 6.56
C ARG A 60 7.09 -3.23 5.19
N THR A 61 7.95 -2.89 4.24
CA THR A 61 8.08 -3.60 2.97
C THR A 61 9.28 -4.56 3.02
N LYS A 62 9.12 -5.72 2.41
CA LYS A 62 10.16 -6.69 2.08
C LYS A 62 10.35 -6.59 0.57
N GLN A 63 11.57 -6.38 0.14
CA GLN A 63 11.89 -6.52 -1.27
C GLN A 63 12.04 -8.00 -1.59
N GLU A 64 11.32 -8.47 -2.60
CA GLU A 64 11.38 -9.85 -3.07
C GLU A 64 11.64 -9.90 -4.56
N LYS A 65 12.48 -10.87 -4.97
CA LYS A 65 12.73 -11.14 -6.39
C LYS A 65 11.51 -11.89 -6.95
N ILE A 66 10.85 -11.31 -7.94
CA ILE A 66 9.80 -11.98 -8.70
C ILE A 66 10.36 -12.29 -10.09
N TYR A 67 10.43 -13.57 -10.43
CA TYR A 67 10.95 -14.03 -11.72
C TYR A 67 9.88 -13.96 -12.81
N TYR A 68 10.32 -13.67 -14.04
CA TYR A 68 9.46 -13.69 -15.20
C TYR A 68 9.21 -15.14 -15.64
N GLU A 69 7.94 -15.53 -15.70
CA GLU A 69 7.51 -16.88 -16.10
C GLU A 69 6.33 -16.82 -17.08
N GLY A 70 6.09 -17.93 -17.79
CA GLY A 70 4.94 -18.10 -18.69
C GLY A 70 4.85 -17.02 -19.78
N SER A 71 3.64 -16.46 -19.97
CA SER A 71 3.36 -15.49 -21.03
C SER A 71 4.12 -14.17 -20.89
N GLN A 72 4.43 -13.74 -19.67
CA GLN A 72 5.20 -12.53 -19.40
C GLN A 72 6.66 -12.71 -19.82
N PHE A 73 7.22 -13.90 -19.58
CA PHE A 73 8.54 -14.27 -20.07
C PHE A 73 8.57 -14.27 -21.60
N THR A 74 7.62 -14.94 -22.26
CA THR A 74 7.55 -14.98 -23.73
C THR A 74 7.43 -13.59 -24.35
N SER A 75 6.64 -12.69 -23.74
CA SER A 75 6.51 -11.30 -24.19
C SER A 75 7.80 -10.49 -24.01
N LEU A 76 8.54 -10.73 -22.93
CA LEU A 76 9.84 -10.08 -22.72
C LEU A 76 10.87 -10.55 -23.76
N ILE A 77 10.92 -11.86 -24.03
CA ILE A 77 11.86 -12.41 -25.00
C ILE A 77 11.54 -11.94 -26.43
N SER A 78 10.27 -11.83 -26.80
CA SER A 78 9.91 -11.31 -28.13
C SER A 78 10.39 -9.88 -28.34
N LYS A 79 10.30 -9.02 -27.31
CA LYS A 79 10.87 -7.66 -27.34
C LYS A 79 12.39 -7.68 -27.46
N ILE A 80 13.08 -8.56 -26.73
CA ILE A 80 14.54 -8.72 -26.82
C ILE A 80 14.94 -9.19 -28.23
N ARG A 81 14.21 -10.13 -28.84
CA ARG A 81 14.45 -10.58 -30.22
C ARG A 81 14.28 -9.46 -31.25
N MET A 82 13.25 -8.63 -31.08
CA MET A 82 13.03 -7.49 -31.97
C MET A 82 14.16 -6.47 -31.87
N ALA A 83 14.70 -6.24 -30.66
CA ALA A 83 15.79 -5.31 -30.42
C ALA A 83 17.17 -5.88 -30.83
N ILE A 84 17.37 -7.20 -30.72
CA ILE A 84 18.63 -7.88 -31.05
C ILE A 84 18.35 -9.10 -31.95
N PRO A 85 18.06 -8.88 -33.24
CA PRO A 85 17.69 -9.95 -34.17
C PRO A 85 18.81 -10.98 -34.41
N ASP A 86 20.08 -10.58 -34.26
CA ASP A 86 21.24 -11.46 -34.45
C ASP A 86 21.52 -12.39 -33.25
N LEU A 87 20.72 -12.29 -32.17
CA LEU A 87 20.91 -13.07 -30.97
C LEU A 87 20.31 -14.48 -31.13
N ALA A 88 21.17 -15.49 -31.23
CA ALA A 88 20.74 -16.88 -31.20
C ALA A 88 20.42 -17.29 -29.75
N ILE A 89 19.14 -17.53 -29.45
CA ILE A 89 18.63 -17.86 -28.11
C ILE A 89 17.74 -19.09 -28.10
N ILE A 90 17.90 -19.91 -27.07
CA ILE A 90 17.02 -21.04 -26.73
C ILE A 90 16.26 -20.67 -25.46
N GLU A 91 14.94 -20.83 -25.50
CA GLU A 91 14.03 -20.59 -24.36
C GLU A 91 13.62 -21.92 -23.72
N GLY A 92 13.53 -21.97 -22.39
CA GLY A 92 12.97 -23.10 -21.66
C GLY A 92 12.73 -22.77 -20.18
N ASP A 93 11.58 -23.13 -19.63
CA ASP A 93 11.22 -23.01 -18.20
C ASP A 93 11.55 -21.65 -17.54
N GLY A 94 11.22 -20.53 -18.22
CA GLY A 94 11.49 -19.18 -17.73
C GLY A 94 12.98 -18.81 -17.73
N ARG A 95 13.80 -19.57 -18.44
CA ARG A 95 15.24 -19.37 -18.59
C ARG A 95 15.59 -19.15 -20.06
N LEU A 96 16.62 -18.36 -20.29
CA LEU A 96 17.14 -18.04 -21.61
C LEU A 96 18.60 -18.47 -21.73
N LYS A 97 18.89 -19.33 -22.70
CA LYS A 97 20.24 -19.74 -23.04
C LYS A 97 20.71 -19.00 -24.29
N ILE A 98 21.84 -18.30 -24.19
CA ILE A 98 22.46 -17.64 -25.34
C ILE A 98 23.41 -18.62 -26.02
N ILE A 99 23.25 -18.83 -27.32
CA ILE A 99 24.20 -19.61 -28.12
C ILE A 99 25.31 -18.66 -28.58
N SER A 100 26.45 -18.68 -27.89
CA SER A 100 27.63 -17.94 -28.34
C SER A 100 28.35 -18.71 -29.46
N ARG A 101 28.33 -18.15 -30.68
CA ARG A 101 29.24 -18.56 -31.77
C ARG A 101 30.58 -17.83 -31.66
N GLY A 102 31.34 -18.11 -30.61
CA GLY A 102 32.74 -17.64 -30.47
C GLY A 102 32.94 -16.21 -29.95
N ARG A 103 31.90 -15.54 -29.42
CA ARG A 103 32.02 -14.25 -28.71
C ARG A 103 31.89 -14.45 -27.18
N SER A 104 32.51 -13.60 -26.37
CA SER A 104 32.35 -13.73 -24.91
C SER A 104 30.88 -13.47 -24.51
N LEU A 105 30.36 -14.30 -23.60
CA LEU A 105 29.00 -14.17 -23.04
C LEU A 105 28.74 -12.76 -22.47
N GLY A 106 29.78 -12.07 -21.97
CA GLY A 106 29.68 -10.72 -21.44
C GLY A 106 29.24 -9.66 -22.46
N ILE A 107 29.62 -9.79 -23.74
CA ILE A 107 29.22 -8.82 -24.78
C ILE A 107 27.71 -8.89 -25.04
N TYR A 108 27.13 -10.09 -25.02
CA TYR A 108 25.69 -10.27 -25.19
C TYR A 108 24.92 -9.91 -23.92
N SER A 109 25.48 -10.18 -22.74
CA SER A 109 24.90 -9.76 -21.46
C SER A 109 24.67 -8.25 -21.41
N ASN A 110 25.71 -7.44 -21.74
CA ASN A 110 25.61 -5.99 -21.70
C ASN A 110 24.56 -5.46 -22.69
N LYS A 111 24.52 -6.01 -23.92
CA LYS A 111 23.50 -5.62 -24.91
C LYS A 111 22.07 -5.94 -24.46
N ILE A 112 21.89 -7.06 -23.76
CA ILE A 112 20.58 -7.43 -23.20
C ILE A 112 20.23 -6.50 -22.04
N GLU A 113 21.16 -6.17 -21.15
CA GLU A 113 20.94 -5.19 -20.08
C GLU A 113 20.55 -3.81 -20.62
N ASP A 114 21.25 -3.31 -21.65
CA ASP A 114 20.91 -2.05 -22.32
C ASP A 114 19.51 -2.10 -22.93
N THR A 115 19.17 -3.21 -23.58
CA THR A 115 17.84 -3.42 -24.17
C THR A 115 16.76 -3.46 -23.08
N LEU A 116 17.02 -4.14 -21.96
CA LEU A 116 16.10 -4.20 -20.83
C LEU A 116 15.90 -2.82 -20.21
N TYR A 117 16.95 -2.00 -20.12
CA TYR A 117 16.84 -0.62 -19.62
C TYR A 117 15.86 0.21 -20.45
N HIS A 118 15.82 0.00 -21.78
CA HIS A 118 14.87 0.65 -22.67
C HIS A 118 13.45 0.05 -22.63
N ILE A 119 13.29 -1.22 -22.26
CA ILE A 119 11.97 -1.88 -22.13
C ILE A 119 11.32 -1.53 -20.77
N ASP A 120 12.03 -1.78 -19.68
CA ASP A 120 11.64 -1.48 -18.30
C ASP A 120 12.92 -1.54 -17.43
N ASN A 121 13.36 -0.37 -16.94
CA ASN A 121 14.57 -0.23 -16.11
C ASN A 121 14.52 -0.96 -14.75
N ARG A 122 13.38 -1.57 -14.41
CA ARG A 122 13.21 -2.37 -13.19
C ARG A 122 13.54 -3.84 -13.39
N ILE A 123 13.70 -4.29 -14.64
CA ILE A 123 14.06 -5.66 -14.97
C ILE A 123 15.56 -5.85 -14.75
N LYS A 124 15.91 -6.90 -14.03
CA LYS A 124 17.29 -7.32 -13.76
C LYS A 124 17.52 -8.73 -14.28
N ILE A 125 18.79 -9.03 -14.54
CA ILE A 125 19.24 -10.33 -15.00
C ILE A 125 19.96 -11.04 -13.86
N GLU A 126 19.71 -12.34 -13.72
CA GLU A 126 20.47 -13.26 -12.87
C GLU A 126 20.97 -14.40 -13.74
N MET A 127 22.26 -14.75 -13.61
CA MET A 127 22.86 -15.85 -14.36
C MET A 127 23.07 -17.04 -13.42
N GLU A 128 22.40 -18.15 -13.71
CA GLU A 128 22.56 -19.42 -13.00
C GLU A 128 22.97 -20.49 -14.00
N GLU A 129 24.12 -21.14 -13.79
CA GLU A 129 24.60 -22.27 -14.61
C GLU A 129 24.69 -21.97 -16.13
N GLY A 130 24.96 -20.70 -16.49
CA GLY A 130 25.02 -20.26 -17.89
C GLY A 130 23.65 -20.00 -18.53
N LEU A 131 22.58 -19.99 -17.73
CA LEU A 131 21.23 -19.62 -18.13
C LEU A 131 20.86 -18.26 -17.53
N LEU A 132 20.23 -17.41 -18.34
CA LEU A 132 19.73 -16.12 -17.91
C LEU A 132 18.31 -16.25 -17.38
N ARG A 133 18.08 -15.70 -16.18
CA ARG A 133 16.78 -15.49 -15.57
C ARG A 133 16.53 -14.00 -15.46
N PHE A 134 15.30 -13.58 -15.76
CA PHE A 134 14.88 -12.20 -15.60
C PHE A 134 14.02 -12.09 -14.36
N TYR A 135 14.28 -11.06 -13.55
CA TYR A 135 13.48 -10.79 -12.36
C TYR A 135 13.24 -9.30 -12.18
N ARG A 136 12.23 -8.98 -11.40
CA ARG A 136 11.97 -7.63 -10.91
C ARG A 136 11.95 -7.65 -9.39
N MET A 137 12.52 -6.63 -8.77
CA MET A 137 12.38 -6.43 -7.34
C MET A 137 11.01 -5.81 -7.08
N ASP A 138 10.14 -6.55 -6.42
CA ASP A 138 8.84 -6.04 -6.00
C ASP A 138 8.85 -5.71 -4.51
N GLU A 139 8.11 -4.66 -4.15
CA GLU A 139 7.95 -4.26 -2.76
C GLU A 139 6.72 -4.93 -2.18
N GLN A 140 6.93 -6.10 -1.57
CA GLN A 140 5.87 -6.77 -0.86
C GLN A 140 5.72 -6.20 0.55
N TYR A 141 4.51 -5.84 0.93
CA TYR A 141 4.25 -5.44 2.31
C TYR A 141 4.30 -6.67 3.21
N ARG A 142 5.02 -6.57 4.34
CA ARG A 142 5.13 -7.66 5.33
C ARG A 142 3.78 -8.10 5.88
N LEU A 143 2.81 -7.19 5.90
CA LEU A 143 1.48 -7.44 6.41
C LEU A 143 0.46 -7.45 5.29
N ASN A 144 -0.47 -8.38 5.41
CA ASN A 144 -1.51 -8.59 4.44
C ASN A 144 -2.33 -7.30 4.24
N LYS A 145 -2.65 -7.02 2.97
CA LYS A 145 -3.53 -5.94 2.55
C LYS A 145 -4.83 -5.88 3.36
N TYR A 146 -5.37 -7.03 3.78
CA TYR A 146 -6.59 -7.10 4.61
C TYR A 146 -6.42 -6.62 6.04
N LEU A 147 -5.20 -6.54 6.57
CA LEU A 147 -4.94 -5.97 7.90
C LEU A 147 -4.54 -4.50 7.79
N ARG A 148 -3.66 -4.19 6.84
CA ARG A 148 -3.13 -2.83 6.64
C ARG A 148 -4.20 -1.84 6.17
N LYS A 149 -5.08 -2.24 5.25
CA LYS A 149 -6.14 -1.37 4.74
C LYS A 149 -7.08 -0.86 5.84
N PRO A 150 -7.69 -1.74 6.66
CA PRO A 150 -8.63 -1.30 7.68
C PRO A 150 -7.97 -0.56 8.84
N ILE A 151 -6.68 -0.79 9.12
CA ILE A 151 -5.99 -0.08 10.20
C ILE A 151 -5.49 1.29 9.74
N LEU A 152 -4.96 1.43 8.51
CA LEU A 152 -4.14 2.61 8.13
C LEU A 152 -4.51 3.32 6.82
N GLN A 153 -5.08 2.64 5.83
CA GLN A 153 -5.10 3.18 4.45
C GLN A 153 -6.50 3.54 3.93
N CYS A 154 -7.54 2.97 4.51
CA CYS A 154 -8.91 3.14 4.05
C CYS A 154 -9.71 3.82 5.17
N PRO A 155 -10.08 5.11 5.08
CA PRO A 155 -10.82 5.83 6.13
C PRO A 155 -12.16 5.19 6.47
N ILE A 156 -12.85 4.68 5.45
CA ILE A 156 -14.11 3.96 5.61
C ILE A 156 -13.87 2.69 6.45
N CYS A 157 -12.79 1.97 6.14
CA CYS A 157 -12.38 0.77 6.86
C CYS A 157 -11.79 1.09 8.25
N MET A 158 -11.15 2.24 8.42
CA MET A 158 -10.68 2.77 9.69
C MET A 158 -11.86 3.14 10.59
N SER A 159 -12.99 3.53 10.02
CA SER A 159 -14.21 3.82 10.77
C SER A 159 -14.75 2.58 11.47
N SER A 160 -14.58 1.37 10.91
CA SER A 160 -14.96 0.14 11.62
C SER A 160 -13.91 -0.30 12.64
N VAL A 161 -12.61 -0.22 12.32
CA VAL A 161 -11.55 -0.66 13.23
C VAL A 161 -11.36 0.27 14.41
N TRP A 162 -11.31 1.58 14.17
CA TRP A 162 -11.01 2.57 15.19
C TRP A 162 -12.24 3.00 15.98
N SER A 163 -13.46 2.80 15.48
CA SER A 163 -14.66 2.98 16.31
C SER A 163 -14.69 2.01 17.48
N ILE A 164 -14.19 0.77 17.32
CA ILE A 164 -14.16 -0.24 18.39
C ILE A 164 -13.43 0.29 19.65
N PRO A 165 -12.15 0.68 19.59
CA PRO A 165 -11.46 1.21 20.76
C PRO A 165 -11.92 2.62 21.17
N SER A 166 -12.34 3.48 20.24
CA SER A 166 -12.66 4.89 20.55
C SER A 166 -14.10 5.13 21.02
N TYR A 167 -15.04 4.24 20.69
CA TYR A 167 -16.46 4.35 21.01
C TYR A 167 -16.94 3.21 21.88
N TRP A 168 -16.69 1.99 21.43
CA TRP A 168 -17.38 0.81 21.95
C TRP A 168 -16.85 0.37 23.30
N ILE A 169 -15.53 0.42 23.50
CA ILE A 169 -14.93 0.14 24.82
C ILE A 169 -15.54 1.07 25.90
N PRO A 170 -15.58 2.40 25.71
CA PRO A 170 -16.26 3.31 26.65
C PRO A 170 -17.76 3.03 26.82
N ILE A 171 -18.50 2.76 25.74
CA ILE A 171 -19.95 2.53 25.78
C ILE A 171 -20.28 1.24 26.55
N ILE A 172 -19.59 0.14 26.23
CA ILE A 172 -19.79 -1.16 26.89
C ILE A 172 -19.37 -1.07 28.36
N TYR A 173 -18.27 -0.38 28.66
CA TYR A 173 -17.82 -0.16 30.04
C TYR A 173 -18.85 0.61 30.88
N LYS A 174 -19.52 1.62 30.29
CA LYS A 174 -20.43 2.50 31.01
C LYS A 174 -21.88 2.00 31.06
N PHE A 175 -22.37 1.36 30.00
CA PHE A 175 -23.78 0.99 29.83
C PHE A 175 -24.01 -0.54 29.83
N GLY A 176 -22.94 -1.34 29.90
CA GLY A 176 -23.02 -2.79 29.74
C GLY A 176 -23.22 -3.22 28.28
N PHE A 177 -23.36 -4.53 28.07
CA PHE A 177 -23.60 -5.10 26.75
C PHE A 177 -25.07 -5.48 26.58
N ASN A 178 -25.74 -4.94 25.55
CA ASN A 178 -27.10 -5.29 25.14
C ASN A 178 -27.20 -5.31 23.61
N MET A 179 -28.17 -6.03 23.04
CA MET A 179 -28.41 -6.11 21.60
C MET A 179 -28.70 -4.75 20.96
N GLU A 180 -29.38 -3.85 21.68
CA GLU A 180 -29.63 -2.48 21.21
C GLU A 180 -28.33 -1.68 21.00
N VAL A 181 -27.31 -1.95 21.83
CA VAL A 181 -26.00 -1.31 21.73
C VAL A 181 -25.32 -1.74 20.41
N LEU A 182 -25.46 -2.99 19.98
CA LEU A 182 -24.93 -3.47 18.69
C LEU A 182 -25.53 -2.72 17.49
N TYR A 183 -26.85 -2.52 17.47
CA TYR A 183 -27.50 -1.75 16.40
C TYR A 183 -27.04 -0.30 16.38
N LEU A 184 -26.95 0.34 17.55
CA LEU A 184 -26.53 1.72 17.67
C LEU A 184 -25.13 1.95 17.14
N GLY A 185 -24.19 1.05 17.38
CA GLY A 185 -22.86 1.28 16.85
C GLY A 185 -22.61 0.73 15.44
N ALA A 186 -23.46 -0.14 14.88
CA ALA A 186 -23.51 -0.31 13.43
C ALA A 186 -23.89 1.01 12.74
N VAL A 187 -24.88 1.71 13.29
CA VAL A 187 -25.24 3.07 12.86
C VAL A 187 -24.08 4.04 13.07
N ASN A 188 -23.38 4.01 14.22
CA ASN A 188 -22.21 4.85 14.47
C ASN A 188 -21.10 4.62 13.42
N ILE A 189 -20.76 3.37 13.11
CA ILE A 189 -19.74 3.04 12.10
C ILE A 189 -20.12 3.63 10.73
N CYS A 190 -21.39 3.50 10.33
CA CYS A 190 -21.90 4.07 9.08
C CYS A 190 -21.81 5.60 9.07
N VAL A 191 -22.22 6.26 10.15
CA VAL A 191 -22.16 7.72 10.28
C VAL A 191 -20.72 8.22 10.24
N VAL A 192 -19.81 7.61 11.00
CA VAL A 192 -18.38 7.96 11.02
C VAL A 192 -17.74 7.74 9.66
N ALA A 193 -18.10 6.66 8.96
CA ALA A 193 -17.64 6.39 7.59
C ALA A 193 -18.10 7.47 6.60
N CYS A 194 -19.38 7.87 6.65
CA CYS A 194 -19.92 8.95 5.82
C CYS A 194 -19.24 10.30 6.11
N VAL A 195 -19.08 10.66 7.39
CA VAL A 195 -18.41 11.91 7.79
C VAL A 195 -16.95 11.92 7.32
N ASN A 196 -16.21 10.82 7.50
CA ASN A 196 -14.85 10.69 7.01
C ASN A 196 -14.75 10.75 5.48
N ALA A 197 -15.71 10.17 4.76
CA ALA A 197 -15.77 10.26 3.31
C ALA A 197 -16.01 11.70 2.84
N LEU A 198 -16.92 12.44 3.50
CA LEU A 198 -17.21 13.84 3.20
C LEU A 198 -16.02 14.77 3.47
N ILE A 199 -15.38 14.62 4.64
CA ILE A 199 -14.16 15.38 4.97
C ILE A 199 -13.08 15.12 3.93
N TRP A 200 -12.94 13.86 3.49
CA TRP A 200 -11.93 13.48 2.51
C TRP A 200 -12.16 14.06 1.12
N VAL A 201 -13.40 14.02 0.62
CA VAL A 201 -13.75 14.61 -0.68
C VAL A 201 -13.44 16.12 -0.66
N LYS A 202 -13.78 16.81 0.43
CA LYS A 202 -13.42 18.23 0.60
C LYS A 202 -11.91 18.46 0.69
N PHE A 203 -11.18 17.67 1.46
CA PHE A 203 -9.73 17.79 1.61
C PHE A 203 -8.99 17.62 0.28
N LYS A 204 -9.32 16.57 -0.49
CA LYS A 204 -8.76 16.36 -1.84
C LYS A 204 -9.09 17.48 -2.82
N SER A 205 -10.29 18.03 -2.73
CA SER A 205 -10.69 19.18 -3.55
C SER A 205 -9.83 20.41 -3.26
N MET A 206 -9.50 20.65 -1.98
CA MET A 206 -8.66 21.79 -1.57
C MET A 206 -7.18 21.59 -1.94
N GLN A 207 -6.63 20.39 -1.81
CA GLN A 207 -5.26 20.11 -2.26
C GLN A 207 -5.07 20.34 -3.77
N LYS A 208 -6.09 20.02 -4.59
CA LYS A 208 -6.05 20.27 -6.04
C LYS A 208 -6.14 21.75 -6.43
N SER A 209 -6.62 22.63 -5.57
CA SER A 209 -6.66 24.08 -5.86
C SER A 209 -5.42 24.82 -5.37
N LEU A 210 -4.53 24.15 -4.64
CA LEU A 210 -3.29 24.67 -4.06
C LEU A 210 -2.03 24.24 -4.84
N MET A 211 -2.17 23.32 -5.80
CA MET A 211 -1.16 22.93 -6.80
C MET A 211 -1.51 23.55 -8.15
#